data_AF-A0A011PDF9-F1
#
_entry.id   AF-A0A011PDF9-F1
#
_cell.length_a   1.000
_cell.length_b   1.000
_cell.length_c   1.000
_cell.angle_alpha   90.00
_cell.angle_beta   90.00
_cell.angle_gamma   90.00
#
_symmetry.space_group_name_H-M   'P 1'
#
loop_
_entity.id
_entity.type
_entity.pdbx_description
1 polymer ?
#
loop_
_entity_poly.entity_id
_entity_poly.type
_entity_poly.pdbx_seq_one_letter_code
_entity_poly.pdbx_strand_id
1 'polypeptide(L)'
;MADDAIDYMTRIHQTDPSKPIFIKYAPGATHAPHHPTKEWVDKISAMKLFDGGYEKLRETIFANQKKLGLVPQDAKLTPWPNEMLKPWDQLSADEKKLFIRQVEVFAAYAAYSDNEIGRVIQHFQDLGKLDNTLVIYINGDNGTSAEGGPLGTPNEAAFFNGVNMMPVDVQMKWYDVWGTEQTYNHMSAGWSWAFDTPFDWFKQNASRLGGINQNMVVSWPARIKDKGALREQFVHVIDVVPTILEAAGIKAPQMVDGIKQAPIEGTSFAYTFDPANAKVASRHKTQYFEMFGQWALYDEGWLLSTKVNRAPWEVFGAANTDPLNNQVFQLYNLGKDFNQTEDIAAQNPQKVKEMRQKFLAEAKKYQVLPMDASVAARIVAPRPNITAGRTEFVYTRPMVGLPQGDSPFLLNASYTITADITVPQGGAEGMILTSGGRFAGYGFYLLKGKPVFLWNLVDLKRIKWEGPEALTPGQHTLEFDFKYDGLGVGTLAFNNMSGLGRPGTGVLKVDGKAVQTITMEKTLPMILQWDESFDIGSDTLTGVNDADYKPPFALTAKLNKLTIKVDRPQLSPADIKKLEAAMAEAQDGTPPTGN
;
A
#
# COMPACT_ATOMS: atom_id res chain seq x y z
N MET A 1 20.39 3.92 -2.03
CA MET A 1 19.80 4.91 -1.10
C MET A 1 20.81 5.44 -0.09
N ALA A 2 21.30 4.65 0.88
CA ALA A 2 22.30 5.13 1.85
C ALA A 2 23.59 5.59 1.16
N ASP A 3 24.10 4.80 0.21
CA ASP A 3 25.27 5.15 -0.60
C ASP A 3 25.08 6.48 -1.34
N ASP A 4 23.91 6.70 -1.96
CA ASP A 4 23.61 7.95 -2.65
C ASP A 4 23.55 9.14 -1.69
N ALA A 5 22.94 8.97 -0.52
CA ALA A 5 22.89 10.01 0.50
C ALA A 5 24.30 10.39 0.97
N ILE A 6 25.15 9.39 1.22
CA ILE A 6 26.55 9.57 1.62
C ILE A 6 27.35 10.27 0.49
N ASP A 7 27.18 9.87 -0.77
CA ASP A 7 27.82 10.53 -1.90
C ASP A 7 27.40 12.00 -2.01
N TYR A 8 26.11 12.30 -1.95
CA TYR A 8 25.61 13.67 -2.00
C TYR A 8 26.13 14.53 -0.85
N MET A 9 26.13 14.00 0.37
CA MET A 9 26.71 14.67 1.54
C MET A 9 28.21 14.96 1.33
N THR A 10 28.96 13.96 0.86
CA THR A 10 30.40 14.08 0.57
C THR A 10 30.65 15.17 -0.46
N ARG A 11 29.93 15.15 -1.58
CA ARG A 11 30.12 16.11 -2.68
C ARG A 11 29.78 17.53 -2.28
N ILE A 12 28.68 17.74 -1.53
CA ILE A 12 28.33 19.06 -1.00
C ILE A 12 29.45 19.56 -0.08
N HIS A 13 29.90 18.72 0.85
CA HIS A 13 30.95 19.08 1.80
C HIS A 13 32.28 19.38 1.13
N GLN A 14 32.71 18.58 0.16
CA GLN A 14 33.96 18.78 -0.58
C GLN A 14 33.92 20.05 -1.44
N THR A 15 32.77 20.40 -1.99
CA THR A 15 32.61 21.61 -2.80
C THR A 15 32.67 22.87 -1.94
N ASP A 16 31.96 22.87 -0.81
CA ASP A 16 31.93 23.99 0.12
C ASP A 16 31.59 23.49 1.54
N PRO A 17 32.60 23.29 2.40
CA PRO A 17 32.40 22.82 3.77
C PRO A 17 31.50 23.70 4.63
N SER A 18 31.32 24.98 4.25
CA SER A 18 30.53 25.96 4.99
C SER A 18 29.02 25.82 4.75
N LYS A 19 28.59 25.15 3.67
CA LYS A 19 27.17 24.98 3.37
C LYS A 19 26.50 24.00 4.34
N PRO A 20 25.27 24.30 4.79
CA PRO A 20 24.46 23.34 5.52
C PRO A 20 23.99 22.22 4.58
N ILE A 21 23.71 21.05 5.16
CA ILE A 21 23.21 19.88 4.45
C ILE A 21 21.81 19.57 4.97
N PHE A 22 20.86 19.37 4.05
CA PHE A 22 19.52 18.86 4.35
C PHE A 22 19.34 17.53 3.64
N ILE A 23 19.00 16.48 4.40
CA ILE A 23 18.71 15.15 3.87
C ILE A 23 17.34 14.71 4.39
N LYS A 24 16.41 14.44 3.47
CA LYS A 24 15.20 13.64 3.74
C LYS A 24 15.51 12.20 3.34
N TYR A 25 15.92 11.38 4.31
CA TYR A 25 16.19 9.96 4.09
C TYR A 25 14.94 9.14 4.43
N ALA A 26 14.24 8.64 3.41
CA ALA A 26 12.99 7.91 3.56
C ALA A 26 13.06 6.58 2.77
N PRO A 27 13.74 5.56 3.31
CA PRO A 27 13.77 4.24 2.66
C PRO A 27 12.36 3.65 2.58
N GLY A 28 12.11 2.80 1.58
CA GLY A 28 10.82 2.10 1.45
C GLY A 28 10.58 1.03 2.52
N ALA A 29 11.55 0.79 3.41
CA ALA A 29 11.42 -0.18 4.49
C ALA A 29 10.53 0.39 5.61
N THR A 30 9.67 -0.40 6.25
CA THR A 30 9.41 -1.84 6.03
C THR A 30 8.10 -2.08 5.28
N HIS A 31 7.82 -1.28 4.23
CA HIS A 31 6.65 -1.51 3.38
C HIS A 31 6.77 -2.86 2.65
N ALA A 32 5.64 -3.49 2.33
CA ALA A 32 5.61 -4.67 1.48
C ALA A 32 6.06 -4.31 0.04
N PRO A 33 6.72 -5.21 -0.69
CA PRO A 33 7.10 -6.54 -0.25
C PRO A 33 8.38 -6.52 0.62
N HIS A 34 8.44 -7.39 1.63
CA HIS A 34 9.58 -7.39 2.56
C HIS A 34 10.77 -8.13 1.98
N HIS A 35 11.74 -7.41 1.39
CA HIS A 35 12.91 -7.99 0.70
C HIS A 35 14.27 -7.58 1.32
N PRO A 36 14.59 -8.02 2.54
CA PRO A 36 15.95 -7.91 3.09
C PRO A 36 16.92 -8.86 2.38
N THR A 37 18.23 -8.62 2.52
CA THR A 37 19.24 -9.59 2.06
C THR A 37 19.17 -10.88 2.88
N LYS A 38 19.59 -12.00 2.28
CA LYS A 38 19.64 -13.31 2.94
C LYS A 38 20.44 -13.30 4.27
N GLU A 39 21.54 -12.56 4.34
CA GLU A 39 22.36 -12.46 5.55
C GLU A 39 21.54 -11.96 6.76
N TRP A 40 20.75 -10.91 6.55
CA TRP A 40 19.90 -10.33 7.59
C TRP A 40 18.77 -11.27 7.99
N VAL A 41 18.18 -11.99 7.03
CA VAL A 41 17.17 -13.02 7.31
C VAL A 41 17.77 -14.13 8.17
N ASP A 42 18.92 -14.69 7.77
CA ASP A 42 19.59 -15.75 8.52
C ASP A 42 19.95 -15.29 9.95
N LYS A 43 20.44 -14.05 10.08
CA LYS A 43 20.78 -13.44 11.37
C LYS A 43 19.57 -13.35 12.29
N ILE A 44 18.44 -12.82 11.82
CA ILE A 44 17.21 -12.71 12.62
C ILE A 44 16.62 -14.09 12.93
N SER A 45 16.56 -15.00 11.95
CA SER A 45 16.06 -16.36 12.14
C SER A 45 16.87 -17.16 13.17
N ALA A 46 18.17 -16.89 13.31
CA ALA A 46 19.02 -17.51 14.33
C ALA A 46 18.71 -17.01 15.76
N MET A 47 18.09 -15.83 15.91
CA MET A 47 17.79 -15.25 17.22
C MET A 47 16.51 -15.81 17.86
N LYS A 48 15.63 -16.47 17.09
CA LYS A 48 14.38 -17.09 17.59
C LYS A 48 13.49 -16.15 18.39
N LEU A 49 13.42 -14.88 17.96
CA LEU A 49 12.70 -13.81 18.66
C LEU A 49 11.18 -14.01 18.67
N PHE A 50 10.65 -14.80 17.74
CA PHE A 50 9.22 -14.88 17.44
C PHE A 50 8.58 -16.24 17.77
N ASP A 51 9.37 -17.22 18.23
CA ASP A 51 8.90 -18.59 18.52
C ASP A 51 7.78 -18.64 19.59
N GLY A 52 7.75 -17.63 20.47
CA GLY A 52 6.72 -17.47 21.50
C GLY A 52 5.35 -16.99 21.00
N GLY A 53 5.26 -16.53 19.75
CA GLY A 53 4.02 -16.02 19.15
C GLY A 53 3.72 -14.55 19.42
N TYR A 54 2.72 -14.01 18.71
CA TYR A 54 2.38 -12.60 18.76
C TYR A 54 1.84 -12.15 20.12
N GLU A 55 1.00 -12.90 20.85
CA GLU A 55 0.53 -12.44 22.16
C GLU A 55 1.68 -12.35 23.16
N LYS A 56 2.61 -13.31 23.12
CA LYS A 56 3.79 -13.28 24.00
C LYS A 56 4.72 -12.13 23.66
N LEU A 57 4.90 -11.83 22.38
CA LEU A 57 5.65 -10.67 21.92
C LEU A 57 5.00 -9.38 22.44
N ARG A 58 3.67 -9.25 22.38
CA ARG A 58 2.92 -8.10 22.93
C ARG A 58 3.19 -7.88 24.40
N GLU A 59 3.07 -8.93 25.20
CA GLU A 59 3.37 -8.87 26.64
C GLU A 59 4.80 -8.38 26.88
N THR A 60 5.75 -8.87 26.08
CA THR A 60 7.17 -8.53 26.19
C THR A 60 7.43 -7.07 25.82
N ILE A 61 6.88 -6.60 24.70
CA ILE A 61 6.97 -5.20 24.26
C ILE A 61 6.35 -4.29 25.33
N PHE A 62 5.16 -4.62 25.82
CA PHE A 62 4.46 -3.82 26.82
C PHE A 62 5.23 -3.71 28.13
N ALA A 63 5.77 -4.83 28.63
CA ALA A 63 6.59 -4.84 29.83
C ALA A 63 7.87 -4.01 29.65
N ASN A 64 8.50 -4.07 28.47
CA ASN A 64 9.69 -3.27 28.16
C ASN A 64 9.37 -1.77 28.05
N GLN A 65 8.26 -1.40 27.40
CA GLN A 65 7.81 -0.01 27.31
C GLN A 65 7.54 0.58 28.70
N LYS A 66 6.91 -0.19 29.60
CA LYS A 66 6.77 0.21 31.01
C LYS A 66 8.12 0.37 31.70
N LYS A 67 9.03 -0.59 31.55
CA LYS A 67 10.38 -0.50 32.13
C LYS A 67 11.15 0.73 31.66
N LEU A 68 10.97 1.14 30.41
CA LEU A 68 11.59 2.32 29.82
C LEU A 68 10.86 3.63 30.16
N GLY A 69 9.69 3.57 30.81
CA GLY A 69 8.88 4.74 31.15
C GLY A 69 8.14 5.36 29.96
N LEU A 70 8.11 4.69 28.80
CA LEU A 70 7.41 5.15 27.58
C LEU A 70 5.88 5.02 27.71
N VAL A 71 5.44 4.12 28.57
CA VAL A 71 4.03 3.83 28.84
C VAL A 71 3.79 3.95 30.35
N PRO A 72 2.66 4.53 30.79
CA PRO A 72 2.31 4.61 32.21
C PRO A 72 2.34 3.24 32.90
N GLN A 73 2.79 3.20 34.16
CA GLN A 73 2.96 1.93 34.88
C GLN A 73 1.62 1.21 35.15
N ASP A 74 0.55 1.98 35.30
CA ASP A 74 -0.82 1.52 35.51
C ASP A 74 -1.59 1.27 34.20
N ALA A 75 -1.00 1.57 33.03
CA ALA A 75 -1.61 1.28 31.74
C ALA A 75 -1.95 -0.20 31.62
N LYS A 76 -3.05 -0.49 30.92
CA LYS A 76 -3.47 -1.86 30.59
C LYS A 76 -3.16 -2.15 29.12
N LEU A 77 -2.79 -3.40 28.85
CA LEU A 77 -2.62 -3.87 27.48
C LEU A 77 -4.02 -4.06 26.86
N THR A 78 -4.20 -3.60 25.62
CA THR A 78 -5.46 -3.81 24.89
C THR A 78 -5.73 -5.31 24.70
N PRO A 79 -7.00 -5.76 24.81
CA PRO A 79 -7.35 -7.16 24.68
C PRO A 79 -6.99 -7.71 23.30
N TRP A 80 -6.80 -9.03 23.21
CA TRP A 80 -6.60 -9.70 21.93
C TRP A 80 -7.93 -9.75 21.15
N PRO A 81 -7.95 -9.42 19.85
CA PRO A 81 -9.17 -9.37 19.04
C PRO A 81 -9.56 -10.77 18.53
N ASN A 82 -10.00 -11.65 19.43
CA ASN A 82 -10.33 -13.05 19.13
C ASN A 82 -11.34 -13.26 18.00
N GLU A 83 -12.21 -12.27 17.75
CA GLU A 83 -13.22 -12.32 16.68
C GLU A 83 -12.62 -12.16 15.27
N MET A 84 -11.43 -11.57 15.16
CA MET A 84 -10.77 -11.23 13.90
C MET A 84 -9.46 -11.98 13.69
N LEU A 85 -8.70 -12.21 14.77
CA LEU A 85 -7.39 -12.84 14.75
C LEU A 85 -7.40 -14.05 15.67
N LYS A 86 -7.13 -15.21 15.09
CA LYS A 86 -7.00 -16.47 15.80
C LYS A 86 -5.92 -16.35 16.90
N PRO A 87 -6.09 -16.90 18.11
CA PRO A 87 -5.02 -16.93 19.11
C PRO A 87 -3.84 -17.82 18.71
N TRP A 88 -2.61 -17.48 19.16
CA TRP A 88 -1.40 -18.20 18.72
C TRP A 88 -1.42 -19.67 19.09
N ASP A 89 -1.89 -20.00 20.30
CA ASP A 89 -1.96 -21.37 20.79
C ASP A 89 -2.92 -22.25 19.98
N GLN A 90 -3.94 -21.66 19.36
CA GLN A 90 -4.91 -22.32 18.49
C GLN A 90 -4.41 -22.52 17.05
N LEU A 91 -3.31 -21.88 16.65
CA LEU A 91 -2.72 -22.07 15.32
C LEU A 91 -2.17 -23.50 15.14
N SER A 92 -2.35 -24.03 13.93
CA SER A 92 -1.73 -25.26 13.47
C SER A 92 -0.20 -25.13 13.38
N ALA A 93 0.50 -26.26 13.27
CA ALA A 93 1.96 -26.25 13.12
C ALA A 93 2.42 -25.51 11.86
N ASP A 94 1.70 -25.68 10.74
CA ASP A 94 2.03 -24.99 9.48
C ASP A 94 1.71 -23.49 9.54
N GLU A 95 0.61 -23.09 10.20
CA GLU A 95 0.30 -21.68 10.47
C GLU A 95 1.44 -21.03 11.28
N LYS A 96 1.85 -21.64 12.39
CA LYS A 96 2.97 -21.14 13.21
C LYS A 96 4.27 -21.06 12.41
N LYS A 97 4.61 -22.11 11.66
CA LYS A 97 5.82 -22.17 10.84
C LYS A 97 5.86 -21.07 9.79
N LEU A 98 4.77 -20.87 9.04
CA LEU A 98 4.67 -19.83 8.03
C LEU A 98 4.70 -18.44 8.65
N PHE A 99 3.93 -18.21 9.71
CA PHE A 99 3.84 -16.90 10.35
C PHE A 99 5.18 -16.48 10.98
N ILE A 100 5.96 -17.41 11.54
CA ILE A 100 7.35 -17.12 11.99
C ILE A 100 8.21 -16.66 10.81
N ARG A 101 8.17 -17.38 9.67
CA ARG A 101 8.93 -17.00 8.47
C ARG A 101 8.56 -15.60 7.98
N GLN A 102 7.26 -15.27 7.99
CA GLN A 102 6.75 -13.96 7.60
C GLN A 102 7.34 -12.82 8.45
N VAL A 103 7.33 -12.98 9.77
CA VAL A 103 7.81 -11.94 10.69
C VAL A 103 9.33 -11.86 10.79
N GLU A 104 10.04 -12.98 10.65
CA GLU A 104 11.51 -12.98 10.62
C GLU A 104 12.03 -12.18 9.41
N VAL A 105 11.39 -12.32 8.25
CA VAL A 105 11.73 -11.53 7.05
C VAL A 105 11.37 -10.05 7.24
N PHE A 106 10.22 -9.73 7.83
CA PHE A 106 9.87 -8.35 8.18
C PHE A 106 10.90 -7.72 9.13
N ALA A 107 11.25 -8.42 10.21
CA ALA A 107 12.20 -7.94 11.20
C ALA A 107 13.63 -7.84 10.65
N ALA A 108 14.01 -8.72 9.74
CA ALA A 108 15.27 -8.61 9.00
C ALA A 108 15.30 -7.34 8.12
N TYR A 109 14.18 -6.97 7.50
CA TYR A 109 14.11 -5.72 6.73
C TYR A 109 14.18 -4.49 7.63
N ALA A 110 13.51 -4.52 8.79
CA ALA A 110 13.60 -3.47 9.79
C ALA A 110 15.05 -3.26 10.27
N ALA A 111 15.71 -4.35 10.68
CA ALA A 111 17.08 -4.32 11.19
C ALA A 111 18.10 -3.90 10.11
N TYR A 112 17.90 -4.35 8.86
CA TYR A 112 18.72 -3.91 7.74
C TYR A 112 18.56 -2.41 7.46
N SER A 113 17.31 -1.91 7.45
CA SER A 113 17.05 -0.48 7.26
C SER A 113 17.68 0.39 8.35
N ASP A 114 17.58 -0.03 9.62
CA ASP A 114 18.21 0.64 10.76
C ASP A 114 19.74 0.72 10.60
N ASN A 115 20.38 -0.36 10.17
CA ASN A 115 21.80 -0.36 9.85
C ASN A 115 22.17 0.68 8.78
N GLU A 116 21.38 0.75 7.70
CA GLU A 116 21.61 1.70 6.60
C GLU A 116 21.38 3.16 7.03
N ILE A 117 20.41 3.42 7.90
CA ILE A 117 20.21 4.74 8.53
C ILE A 117 21.42 5.09 9.40
N GLY A 118 21.93 4.12 10.16
CA GLY A 118 23.15 4.26 10.97
C GLY A 118 24.35 4.71 10.15
N ARG A 119 24.54 4.17 8.93
CA ARG A 119 25.61 4.59 8.01
C ARG A 119 25.50 6.06 7.61
N VAL A 120 24.29 6.55 7.33
CA VAL A 120 24.06 7.96 6.97
C VAL A 120 24.37 8.89 8.16
N ILE A 121 23.91 8.53 9.36
CA ILE A 121 24.19 9.29 10.59
C ILE A 121 25.69 9.27 10.91
N GLN A 122 26.34 8.12 10.80
CA GLN A 122 27.79 7.98 10.97
C GLN A 122 28.55 8.88 10.01
N HIS A 123 28.09 9.03 8.77
CA HIS A 123 28.75 9.91 7.82
C HIS A 123 28.66 11.40 8.22
N PHE A 124 27.58 11.86 8.85
CA PHE A 124 27.55 13.20 9.46
C PHE A 124 28.60 13.36 10.57
N GLN A 125 28.88 12.28 11.32
CA GLN A 125 29.93 12.26 12.34
C GLN A 125 31.33 12.32 11.71
N ASP A 126 31.57 11.53 10.67
CA ASP A 126 32.85 11.48 9.97
C ASP A 126 33.22 12.83 9.33
N LEU A 127 32.22 13.58 8.85
CA LEU A 127 32.37 14.96 8.37
C LEU A 127 32.55 16.00 9.49
N GLY A 128 32.52 15.59 10.77
CA GLY A 128 32.60 16.48 11.93
C GLY A 128 31.37 17.38 12.11
N LYS A 129 30.20 16.99 11.57
CA LYS A 129 28.98 17.82 11.55
C LYS A 129 27.87 17.32 12.48
N LEU A 130 27.95 16.09 13.00
CA LEU A 130 26.89 15.48 13.81
C LEU A 130 26.45 16.34 15.01
N ASP A 131 27.40 16.97 15.72
CA ASP A 131 27.08 17.78 16.90
C ASP A 131 26.07 18.90 16.59
N ASN A 132 26.16 19.51 15.41
CA ASN A 132 25.25 20.56 14.97
C ASN A 132 24.25 20.09 13.91
N THR A 133 23.90 18.81 13.90
CA THR A 133 22.86 18.25 13.04
C THR A 133 21.62 17.96 13.86
N LEU A 134 20.47 18.50 13.42
CA LEU A 134 19.15 18.11 13.92
C LEU A 134 18.72 16.83 13.19
N VAL A 135 18.67 15.72 13.91
CA VAL A 135 18.11 14.45 13.45
C VAL A 135 16.71 14.31 14.01
N ILE A 136 15.72 14.18 13.12
CA ILE A 136 14.34 13.79 13.45
C ILE A 136 14.13 12.41 12.84
N TYR A 137 14.11 11.39 13.69
CA TYR A 137 13.81 10.02 13.29
C TYR A 137 12.36 9.70 13.65
N ILE A 138 11.57 9.28 12.67
CA ILE A 138 10.19 8.83 12.86
C ILE A 138 10.13 7.38 12.40
N ASN A 139 9.73 6.48 13.30
CA ASN A 139 9.66 5.05 13.04
C ASN A 139 8.36 4.70 12.29
N GLY A 140 8.32 5.03 11.00
CA GLY A 140 7.18 4.80 10.10
C GLY A 140 6.42 6.07 9.72
N ASP A 141 5.56 5.97 8.73
CA ASP A 141 4.63 7.02 8.28
C ASP A 141 3.17 6.76 8.71
N ASN A 142 2.90 5.59 9.32
CA ASN A 142 1.62 5.12 9.83
C ASN A 142 1.83 3.86 10.70
N GLY A 143 0.76 3.39 11.35
CA GLY A 143 0.74 2.11 12.07
C GLY A 143 1.25 0.92 11.26
N THR A 144 1.52 -0.20 11.91
CA THR A 144 2.02 -1.39 11.20
C THR A 144 0.97 -1.88 10.20
N SER A 145 1.35 -2.08 8.93
CA SER A 145 0.38 -2.51 7.91
C SER A 145 -0.19 -3.89 8.21
N ALA A 146 -1.49 -4.08 7.96
CA ALA A 146 -2.20 -5.35 8.08
C ALA A 146 -2.78 -5.82 6.73
N GLU A 147 -2.23 -5.32 5.62
CA GLU A 147 -2.70 -5.60 4.26
C GLU A 147 -2.42 -7.04 3.79
N GLY A 148 -1.60 -7.80 4.54
CA GLY A 148 -1.51 -9.26 4.39
C GLY A 148 -2.72 -10.03 4.95
N GLY A 149 -3.64 -9.36 5.64
CA GLY A 149 -4.80 -10.00 6.28
C GLY A 149 -4.41 -10.98 7.39
N PRO A 150 -5.38 -11.77 7.91
CA PRO A 150 -5.15 -12.70 9.01
C PRO A 150 -4.09 -13.79 8.74
N LEU A 151 -3.79 -14.10 7.47
CA LEU A 151 -2.91 -15.21 7.08
C LEU A 151 -1.57 -14.76 6.46
N GLY A 152 -1.39 -13.47 6.18
CA GLY A 152 -0.32 -13.00 5.31
C GLY A 152 -0.58 -13.41 3.84
N THR A 153 0.34 -13.01 2.95
CA THR A 153 0.26 -13.38 1.53
C THR A 153 1.66 -13.42 0.90
N PRO A 154 1.97 -14.36 -0.01
CA PRO A 154 3.18 -14.32 -0.82
C PRO A 154 3.08 -13.32 -1.99
N ASN A 155 1.88 -12.76 -2.24
CA ASN A 155 1.59 -11.85 -3.34
C ASN A 155 0.50 -10.82 -2.93
N GLU A 156 0.89 -9.57 -2.71
CA GLU A 156 -0.04 -8.49 -2.34
C GLU A 156 -1.02 -8.13 -3.47
N ALA A 157 -0.64 -8.29 -4.75
CA ALA A 157 -1.60 -8.12 -5.84
C ALA A 157 -2.74 -9.15 -5.81
N ALA A 158 -2.52 -10.33 -5.21
CA ALA A 158 -3.58 -11.31 -4.98
C ALA A 158 -4.63 -10.76 -3.99
N PHE A 159 -4.19 -10.08 -2.93
CA PHE A 159 -5.07 -9.45 -1.94
C PHE A 159 -6.00 -8.42 -2.59
N PHE A 160 -5.45 -7.49 -3.37
CA PHE A 160 -6.22 -6.44 -4.04
C PHE A 160 -7.14 -6.97 -5.16
N ASN A 161 -6.93 -8.22 -5.61
CA ASN A 161 -7.80 -8.89 -6.56
C ASN A 161 -8.80 -9.88 -5.91
N GLY A 162 -8.99 -9.82 -4.58
CA GLY A 162 -10.01 -10.59 -3.88
C GLY A 162 -9.53 -11.96 -3.36
N VAL A 163 -8.23 -12.22 -3.40
CA VAL A 163 -7.58 -13.40 -2.80
C VAL A 163 -6.87 -13.00 -1.51
N ASN A 164 -7.61 -12.39 -0.59
CA ASN A 164 -7.13 -11.83 0.67
C ASN A 164 -7.12 -12.84 1.85
N MET A 165 -7.52 -14.09 1.60
CA MET A 165 -7.53 -15.20 2.56
C MET A 165 -6.90 -16.46 1.93
N MET A 166 -5.71 -16.32 1.33
CA MET A 166 -5.02 -17.44 0.70
C MET A 166 -4.69 -18.52 1.76
N PRO A 167 -5.15 -19.78 1.60
CA PRO A 167 -4.89 -20.84 2.56
C PRO A 167 -3.39 -21.09 2.79
N VAL A 168 -3.01 -21.41 4.03
CA VAL A 168 -1.60 -21.59 4.43
C VAL A 168 -0.91 -22.69 3.62
N ASP A 169 -1.56 -23.82 3.37
CA ASP A 169 -1.03 -24.92 2.56
C ASP A 169 -0.71 -24.50 1.11
N VAL A 170 -1.50 -23.56 0.56
CA VAL A 170 -1.21 -22.94 -0.74
C VAL A 170 0.01 -22.02 -0.61
N GLN A 171 0.06 -21.14 0.39
CA GLN A 171 1.17 -20.21 0.62
C GLN A 171 2.52 -20.92 0.86
N MET A 172 2.50 -22.12 1.44
CA MET A 172 3.71 -22.91 1.72
C MET A 172 4.55 -23.22 0.47
N LYS A 173 3.99 -23.11 -0.74
CA LYS A 173 4.75 -23.24 -2.00
C LYS A 173 5.84 -22.17 -2.16
N TRP A 174 5.71 -21.03 -1.48
CA TRP A 174 6.68 -19.94 -1.50
C TRP A 174 7.52 -19.87 -0.20
N TYR A 175 7.40 -20.83 0.71
CA TYR A 175 8.04 -20.77 2.03
C TYR A 175 9.57 -20.52 1.96
N ASP A 176 10.27 -21.29 1.13
CA ASP A 176 11.73 -21.24 1.02
C ASP A 176 12.23 -19.97 0.33
N VAL A 177 11.40 -19.39 -0.55
CA VAL A 177 11.71 -18.16 -1.31
C VAL A 177 11.04 -16.92 -0.73
N TRP A 178 10.39 -17.03 0.43
CA TRP A 178 9.70 -15.92 1.08
C TRP A 178 10.68 -14.80 1.41
N GLY A 179 10.36 -13.58 0.97
CA GLY A 179 11.22 -12.41 1.15
C GLY A 179 12.30 -12.24 0.08
N THR A 180 12.21 -12.96 -1.02
CA THR A 180 13.06 -12.80 -2.20
C THR A 180 12.27 -12.19 -3.36
N GLU A 181 12.94 -11.86 -4.46
CA GLU A 181 12.35 -11.34 -5.70
C GLU A 181 11.28 -12.25 -6.34
N GLN A 182 11.13 -13.48 -5.84
CA GLN A 182 10.13 -14.45 -6.27
C GLN A 182 8.80 -14.33 -5.52
N THR A 183 8.72 -13.43 -4.53
CA THR A 183 7.50 -13.11 -3.80
C THR A 183 7.21 -11.62 -3.86
N TYR A 184 5.96 -11.26 -3.62
CA TYR A 184 5.53 -9.89 -3.35
C TYR A 184 4.80 -9.91 -1.99
N ASN A 185 5.54 -10.24 -0.94
CA ASN A 185 4.95 -10.78 0.29
C ASN A 185 4.55 -9.73 1.34
N HIS A 186 3.56 -10.09 2.16
CA HIS A 186 3.15 -9.35 3.36
C HIS A 186 2.93 -10.33 4.53
N MET A 187 3.22 -9.91 5.77
CA MET A 187 3.02 -10.72 6.98
C MET A 187 1.55 -10.76 7.44
N SER A 188 1.20 -11.71 8.30
CA SER A 188 -0.12 -11.78 8.92
C SER A 188 -0.39 -10.63 9.89
N ALA A 189 -1.66 -10.21 9.95
CA ALA A 189 -2.12 -9.11 10.79
C ALA A 189 -1.93 -9.36 12.30
N GLY A 190 -1.78 -10.63 12.73
CA GLY A 190 -1.42 -10.96 14.10
C GLY A 190 -0.08 -10.36 14.53
N TRP A 191 0.91 -10.35 13.63
CA TRP A 191 2.20 -9.71 13.88
C TRP A 191 2.10 -8.18 13.87
N SER A 192 1.33 -7.62 12.95
CA SER A 192 1.06 -6.18 12.93
C SER A 192 0.48 -5.71 14.26
N TRP A 193 -0.44 -6.51 14.84
CA TRP A 193 -1.11 -6.14 16.10
C TRP A 193 -0.14 -6.24 17.27
N ALA A 194 0.88 -7.08 17.12
CA ALA A 194 1.95 -7.17 18.09
C ALA A 194 2.90 -5.97 18.04
N PHE A 195 3.26 -5.49 16.85
CA PHE A 195 4.18 -4.37 16.70
C PHE A 195 3.56 -3.01 17.04
N ASP A 196 2.23 -2.88 16.93
CA ASP A 196 1.50 -1.67 17.36
C ASP A 196 1.24 -1.63 18.88
N THR A 197 1.77 -2.59 19.66
CA THR A 197 1.67 -2.54 21.13
C THR A 197 2.24 -1.23 21.69
N PRO A 198 1.50 -0.56 22.58
CA PRO A 198 0.37 -1.08 23.36
C PRO A 198 -1.01 -0.80 22.78
N PHE A 199 -1.08 -0.19 21.61
CA PHE A 199 -2.30 0.22 20.96
C PHE A 199 -2.99 -0.97 20.28
N ASP A 200 -4.20 -0.72 19.78
CA ASP A 200 -4.94 -1.62 18.92
C ASP A 200 -5.10 -1.02 17.52
N TRP A 201 -5.43 -1.88 16.56
CA TRP A 201 -5.57 -1.54 15.14
C TRP A 201 -4.27 -1.04 14.51
N PHE A 202 -4.36 -0.62 13.24
CA PHE A 202 -3.27 -0.60 12.29
C PHE A 202 -3.29 0.63 11.39
N LYS A 203 -2.34 0.68 10.44
CA LYS A 203 -2.46 1.44 9.18
C LYS A 203 -3.90 1.43 8.64
N GLN A 204 -4.31 2.56 8.08
CA GLN A 204 -5.66 2.88 7.59
C GLN A 204 -6.72 3.22 8.66
N ASN A 205 -6.55 2.84 9.93
CA ASN A 205 -7.54 3.11 10.97
C ASN A 205 -7.32 4.48 11.64
N ALA A 206 -7.81 5.54 11.00
CA ALA A 206 -7.69 6.93 11.49
C ALA A 206 -8.32 7.19 12.87
N SER A 207 -9.16 6.27 13.37
CA SER A 207 -9.83 6.40 14.66
C SER A 207 -9.06 5.79 15.84
N ARG A 208 -7.90 5.16 15.60
CA ARG A 208 -7.15 4.39 16.62
C ARG A 208 -5.68 4.75 16.63
N LEU A 209 -5.09 4.84 17.82
CA LEU A 209 -3.68 5.18 18.03
C LEU A 209 -2.73 4.17 17.38
N GLY A 210 -3.11 2.90 17.23
CA GLY A 210 -2.30 1.94 16.47
C GLY A 210 -2.13 2.34 15.01
N GLY A 211 -3.09 3.08 14.43
CA GLY A 211 -2.99 3.60 13.07
C GLY A 211 -2.34 4.97 12.92
N ILE A 212 -2.41 5.83 13.94
CA ILE A 212 -2.05 7.25 13.85
C ILE A 212 -0.92 7.70 14.79
N ASN A 213 -0.47 6.85 15.72
CA ASN A 213 0.62 7.16 16.64
C ASN A 213 1.92 6.52 16.13
N GLN A 214 2.99 7.32 16.08
CA GLN A 214 4.32 6.89 15.62
C GLN A 214 5.37 7.32 16.64
N ASN A 215 6.39 6.48 16.84
CA ASN A 215 7.51 6.82 17.70
C ASN A 215 8.43 7.81 16.99
N MET A 216 8.76 8.93 17.66
CA MET A 216 9.70 9.92 17.16
C MET A 216 10.86 10.11 18.14
N VAL A 217 12.08 10.15 17.61
CA VAL A 217 13.29 10.50 18.35
C VAL A 217 13.91 11.75 17.73
N VAL A 218 14.24 12.72 18.57
CA VAL A 218 14.92 13.95 18.15
C VAL A 218 16.28 14.04 18.81
N SER A 219 17.32 14.27 18.00
CA SER A 219 18.69 14.45 18.48
C SER A 219 19.30 15.71 17.87
N TRP A 220 19.92 16.53 18.70
CA TRP A 220 20.74 17.67 18.27
C TRP A 220 21.75 17.98 19.37
N PRO A 221 22.94 17.33 19.37
CA PRO A 221 23.86 17.37 20.51
C PRO A 221 24.27 18.79 20.97
N ALA A 222 24.37 19.73 20.04
CA ALA A 222 24.67 21.13 20.33
C ALA A 222 23.54 21.84 21.09
N ARG A 223 22.28 21.41 20.96
CA ARG A 223 21.09 22.09 21.50
C ARG A 223 20.35 21.32 22.60
N ILE A 224 20.20 20.00 22.45
CA ILE A 224 19.50 19.14 23.43
C ILE A 224 20.52 18.58 24.42
N LYS A 225 20.38 18.92 25.71
CA LYS A 225 21.37 18.60 26.75
C LYS A 225 20.96 17.48 27.71
N ASP A 226 19.67 17.18 27.79
CA ASP A 226 19.08 16.12 28.61
C ASP A 226 18.86 14.85 27.76
N LYS A 227 19.96 14.24 27.31
CA LYS A 227 19.91 13.02 26.47
C LYS A 227 19.06 11.92 27.13
N GLY A 228 18.18 11.31 26.33
CA GLY A 228 17.28 10.23 26.79
C GLY A 228 16.03 10.71 27.53
N ALA A 229 15.82 12.03 27.68
CA ALA A 229 14.61 12.54 28.30
C ALA A 229 13.37 12.35 27.41
N LEU A 230 12.23 12.11 28.05
CA LEU A 230 10.94 11.99 27.38
C LEU A 230 10.25 13.35 27.28
N ARG A 231 9.46 13.53 26.23
CA ARG A 231 8.57 14.67 26.00
C ARG A 231 7.17 14.13 25.75
N GLU A 232 6.19 14.64 26.49
CA GLU A 232 4.80 14.15 26.50
C GLU A 232 3.84 15.14 25.79
N GLN A 233 4.37 16.25 25.28
CA GLN A 233 3.61 17.20 24.49
C GLN A 233 3.06 16.51 23.24
N PHE A 234 1.81 16.79 22.93
CA PHE A 234 1.20 16.35 21.68
C PHE A 234 1.86 17.06 20.51
N VAL A 235 2.30 16.27 19.54
CA VAL A 235 2.89 16.70 18.27
C VAL A 235 2.26 15.90 17.15
N HIS A 236 2.18 16.49 15.97
CA HIS A 236 1.73 15.83 14.76
C HIS A 236 2.76 16.02 13.64
N VAL A 237 2.73 15.19 12.60
CA VAL A 237 3.74 15.25 11.51
C VAL A 237 3.79 16.62 10.83
N ILE A 238 2.69 17.38 10.82
CA ILE A 238 2.63 18.74 10.26
C ILE A 238 3.47 19.75 11.06
N ASP A 239 3.89 19.41 12.29
CA ASP A 239 4.74 20.23 13.14
C ASP A 239 6.24 20.12 12.79
N VAL A 240 6.61 19.15 11.94
CA VAL A 240 8.01 18.92 11.52
C VAL A 240 8.53 20.08 10.66
N VAL A 241 7.76 20.51 9.65
CA VAL A 241 8.15 21.62 8.76
C VAL A 241 8.41 22.93 9.51
N PRO A 242 7.48 23.45 10.34
CA PRO A 242 7.75 24.68 11.09
C PRO A 242 8.93 24.52 12.06
N THR A 243 9.19 23.32 12.57
CA THR A 243 10.36 23.04 13.41
C THR A 243 11.68 23.11 12.64
N ILE A 244 11.74 22.54 11.43
CA ILE A 244 12.92 22.64 10.58
C ILE A 244 13.19 24.09 10.19
N LEU A 245 12.13 24.85 9.85
CA LEU A 245 12.23 26.27 9.51
C LEU A 245 12.75 27.10 10.69
N GLU A 246 12.20 26.89 11.90
CA GLU A 246 12.67 27.55 13.13
C GLU A 246 14.13 27.21 13.42
N ALA A 247 14.51 25.92 13.34
CA ALA A 247 15.87 25.45 13.55
C ALA A 247 16.88 26.04 12.53
N ALA A 248 16.45 26.23 11.29
CA ALA A 248 17.26 26.81 10.23
C ALA A 248 17.28 28.35 10.25
N GLY A 249 16.45 29.01 11.07
CA GLY A 249 16.30 30.47 11.07
C GLY A 249 15.62 31.01 9.80
N ILE A 250 14.82 30.17 9.12
CA ILE A 250 14.17 30.50 7.85
C ILE A 250 12.69 30.81 8.12
N LYS A 251 12.19 31.92 7.55
CA LYS A 251 10.75 32.21 7.56
C LYS A 251 10.06 31.43 6.44
N ALA A 252 8.89 30.88 6.73
CA ALA A 252 8.05 30.26 5.70
C ALA A 252 7.74 31.27 4.57
N PRO A 253 7.97 30.92 3.30
CA PRO A 253 7.69 31.81 2.19
C PRO A 253 6.18 31.96 2.00
N GLN A 254 5.71 33.19 1.80
CA GLN A 254 4.30 33.45 1.45
C GLN A 254 4.01 33.18 -0.05
N MET A 255 5.07 33.24 -0.87
CA MET A 255 5.03 33.08 -2.32
C MET A 255 6.26 32.27 -2.78
N VAL A 256 6.07 31.35 -3.73
CA VAL A 256 7.14 30.61 -4.42
C VAL A 256 6.82 30.65 -5.90
N ASP A 257 7.76 31.10 -6.73
CA ASP A 257 7.60 31.23 -8.20
C ASP A 257 6.30 31.95 -8.63
N GLY A 258 5.89 32.97 -7.87
CA GLY A 258 4.66 33.73 -8.12
C GLY A 258 3.37 33.07 -7.64
N ILE A 259 3.45 31.88 -7.03
CA ILE A 259 2.31 31.14 -6.48
C ILE A 259 2.20 31.40 -4.98
N LYS A 260 1.01 31.85 -4.53
CA LYS A 260 0.69 32.00 -3.11
C LYS A 260 0.60 30.64 -2.43
N GLN A 261 1.35 30.48 -1.34
CA GLN A 261 1.38 29.23 -0.60
C GLN A 261 0.24 29.15 0.40
N ALA A 262 -0.23 27.93 0.66
CA ALA A 262 -1.10 27.66 1.80
C ALA A 262 -0.37 27.99 3.11
N PRO A 263 -1.08 28.40 4.18
CA PRO A 263 -0.48 28.56 5.49
C PRO A 263 0.17 27.24 5.96
N ILE A 264 1.18 27.32 6.81
CA ILE A 264 1.64 26.14 7.57
C ILE A 264 0.67 25.95 8.74
N GLU A 265 -0.06 24.85 8.77
CA GLU A 265 -1.06 24.56 9.81
C GLU A 265 -0.45 24.05 11.11
N GLY A 266 0.76 23.46 11.05
CA GLY A 266 1.47 22.96 12.22
C GLY A 266 2.14 24.06 13.06
N THR A 267 2.65 23.66 14.22
CA THR A 267 3.37 24.53 15.14
C THR A 267 4.72 23.93 15.51
N SER A 268 5.76 24.74 15.63
CA SER A 268 7.07 24.17 15.97
C SER A 268 7.08 23.58 17.38
N PHE A 269 7.69 22.40 17.52
CA PHE A 269 8.01 21.76 18.79
C PHE A 269 9.45 22.03 19.27
N ALA A 270 10.23 22.90 18.60
CA ALA A 270 11.62 23.20 18.99
C ALA A 270 11.74 23.75 20.41
N TYR A 271 10.69 24.39 20.94
CA TYR A 271 10.64 24.85 22.33
C TYR A 271 10.86 23.71 23.34
N THR A 272 10.51 22.47 22.99
CA THR A 272 10.68 21.29 23.85
C THR A 272 12.15 20.86 23.97
N PHE A 273 13.06 21.37 23.14
CA PHE A 273 14.47 21.02 23.17
C PHE A 273 15.18 21.57 24.41
N ASP A 274 14.63 22.62 25.03
CA ASP A 274 15.08 23.13 26.32
C ASP A 274 14.49 22.28 27.46
N PRO A 275 15.31 21.68 28.34
CA PRO A 275 14.82 20.94 29.51
C PRO A 275 13.89 21.75 30.41
N ALA A 276 14.04 23.08 30.49
CA ALA A 276 13.15 23.94 31.26
C ALA A 276 11.69 23.90 30.74
N ASN A 277 11.51 23.53 29.48
CA ASN A 277 10.20 23.41 28.84
C ASN A 277 9.65 21.98 28.87
N ALA A 278 10.27 21.03 29.58
CA ALA A 278 9.85 19.62 29.57
C ALA A 278 8.38 19.40 29.99
N LYS A 279 7.82 20.30 30.81
CA LYS A 279 6.44 20.20 31.33
C LYS A 279 5.53 21.36 30.91
N VAL A 280 5.96 22.21 29.97
CA VAL A 280 5.06 23.23 29.43
C VAL A 280 4.03 22.59 28.50
N ALA A 281 2.85 23.19 28.41
CA ALA A 281 1.75 22.66 27.62
C ALA A 281 2.11 22.54 26.12
N SER A 282 1.47 21.58 25.44
CA SER A 282 1.55 21.43 23.99
C SER A 282 1.14 22.72 23.29
N ARG A 283 1.93 23.18 22.31
CA ARG A 283 1.48 24.24 21.39
C ARG A 283 0.44 23.72 20.41
N HIS A 284 0.56 22.45 20.01
CA HIS A 284 -0.42 21.79 19.17
C HIS A 284 -1.55 21.27 20.05
N LYS A 285 -2.77 21.81 19.87
CA LYS A 285 -3.90 21.55 20.76
C LYS A 285 -4.98 20.66 20.17
N THR A 286 -5.19 20.77 18.86
CA THR A 286 -6.32 20.14 18.16
C THR A 286 -5.83 19.56 16.85
N GLN A 287 -6.14 18.29 16.60
CA GLN A 287 -5.80 17.60 15.34
C GLN A 287 -6.95 16.68 14.96
N TYR A 288 -7.45 16.80 13.73
CA TYR A 288 -8.39 15.83 13.17
C TYR A 288 -7.64 14.73 12.40
N PHE A 289 -8.27 13.57 12.28
CA PHE A 289 -7.83 12.45 11.46
C PHE A 289 -9.04 11.94 10.68
N GLU A 290 -8.89 11.67 9.38
CA GLU A 290 -9.94 11.04 8.57
C GLU A 290 -9.28 10.14 7.52
N MET A 291 -9.79 8.91 7.40
CA MET A 291 -9.45 8.01 6.32
C MET A 291 -10.57 7.01 6.08
N PHE A 292 -11.01 6.89 4.83
CA PHE A 292 -12.08 5.98 4.41
C PHE A 292 -13.35 6.08 5.27
N GLY A 293 -13.73 7.30 5.65
CA GLY A 293 -14.93 7.57 6.45
C GLY A 293 -14.80 7.22 7.94
N GLN A 294 -13.66 6.68 8.38
CA GLN A 294 -13.30 6.60 9.78
C GLN A 294 -12.60 7.88 10.20
N TRP A 295 -12.91 8.41 11.38
CA TRP A 295 -12.34 9.68 11.80
C TRP A 295 -12.14 9.79 13.30
N ALA A 296 -11.26 10.70 13.68
CA ALA A 296 -11.04 11.11 15.06
C ALA A 296 -10.74 12.61 15.17
N LEU A 297 -10.89 13.13 16.39
CA LEU A 297 -10.43 14.44 16.80
C LEU A 297 -9.69 14.30 18.13
N TYR A 298 -8.41 14.68 18.13
CA TYR A 298 -7.68 15.00 19.34
C TYR A 298 -7.92 16.47 19.72
N ASP A 299 -8.19 16.74 20.99
CA ASP A 299 -8.31 18.09 21.54
C ASP A 299 -7.92 18.11 23.03
N GLU A 300 -6.77 18.71 23.34
CA GLU A 300 -6.25 18.91 24.70
C GLU A 300 -6.34 17.65 25.60
N GLY A 301 -5.89 16.51 25.08
CA GLY A 301 -5.85 15.22 25.79
C GLY A 301 -7.12 14.36 25.64
N TRP A 302 -8.20 14.90 25.07
CA TRP A 302 -9.38 14.12 24.71
C TRP A 302 -9.28 13.63 23.28
N LEU A 303 -9.75 12.41 23.04
CA LEU A 303 -9.87 11.83 21.70
C LEU A 303 -11.30 11.34 21.49
N LEU A 304 -12.03 11.99 20.59
CA LEU A 304 -13.31 11.49 20.08
C LEU A 304 -13.03 10.75 18.78
N SER A 305 -13.51 9.54 18.65
CA SER A 305 -13.26 8.72 17.46
C SER A 305 -14.50 7.91 17.07
N THR A 306 -14.57 7.50 15.80
CA THR A 306 -15.56 6.49 15.37
C THR A 306 -15.10 5.10 15.81
N LYS A 307 -16.04 4.24 16.23
CA LYS A 307 -15.76 2.81 16.40
C LYS A 307 -15.28 2.24 15.07
N VAL A 308 -14.21 1.44 15.10
CA VAL A 308 -13.77 0.75 13.89
C VAL A 308 -14.86 -0.22 13.44
N ASN A 309 -15.27 -0.06 12.18
CA ASN A 309 -16.36 -0.80 11.53
C ASN A 309 -15.90 -1.53 10.27
N ARG A 310 -14.60 -1.52 9.99
CA ARG A 310 -13.95 -2.18 8.86
C ARG A 310 -12.50 -2.46 9.21
N ALA A 311 -12.09 -3.72 9.11
CA ALA A 311 -10.67 -4.07 9.19
C ALA A 311 -9.95 -3.74 7.87
N PRO A 312 -8.63 -3.46 7.87
CA PRO A 312 -7.91 -3.10 6.65
C PRO A 312 -8.03 -4.13 5.52
N TRP A 313 -8.20 -5.42 5.85
CA TRP A 313 -8.38 -6.51 4.88
C TRP A 313 -9.80 -6.65 4.31
N GLU A 314 -10.78 -5.91 4.81
CA GLU A 314 -12.17 -5.92 4.33
C GLU A 314 -12.38 -4.86 3.24
N VAL A 315 -11.62 -4.96 2.14
CA VAL A 315 -11.59 -3.96 1.07
C VAL A 315 -12.85 -3.98 0.17
N PHE A 316 -13.51 -5.13 0.08
CA PHE A 316 -14.62 -5.39 -0.86
C PHE A 316 -16.03 -5.26 -0.25
N GLY A 317 -16.12 -4.79 0.99
CA GLY A 317 -17.40 -4.61 1.69
C GLY A 317 -18.20 -3.38 1.22
N ALA A 318 -19.47 -3.33 1.59
CA ALA A 318 -20.31 -2.16 1.35
C ALA A 318 -19.81 -0.95 2.15
N ALA A 319 -19.59 0.17 1.46
CA ALA A 319 -19.21 1.42 2.09
C ALA A 319 -20.34 2.02 2.93
N ASN A 320 -20.00 2.67 4.05
CA ASN A 320 -20.95 3.52 4.79
C ASN A 320 -21.32 4.74 3.93
N THR A 321 -22.62 4.90 3.65
CA THR A 321 -23.13 5.99 2.80
C THR A 321 -23.29 7.32 3.54
N ASP A 322 -23.30 7.30 4.87
CA ASP A 322 -23.24 8.50 5.71
C ASP A 322 -22.16 8.34 6.80
N PRO A 323 -20.88 8.38 6.40
CA PRO A 323 -19.77 8.18 7.34
C PRO A 323 -19.62 9.30 8.38
N LEU A 324 -20.35 10.40 8.24
CA LEU A 324 -20.36 11.47 9.22
C LEU A 324 -21.36 11.20 10.35
N ASN A 325 -22.56 10.71 10.04
CA ASN A 325 -23.64 10.56 11.02
C ASN A 325 -23.94 9.11 11.41
N ASN A 326 -23.79 8.16 10.49
CA ASN A 326 -24.03 6.75 10.76
C ASN A 326 -22.78 6.11 11.40
N GLN A 327 -22.47 6.55 12.62
CA GLN A 327 -21.28 6.14 13.35
C GLN A 327 -21.60 5.91 14.82
N VAL A 328 -20.90 4.93 15.41
CA VAL A 328 -20.83 4.79 16.86
C VAL A 328 -19.62 5.59 17.34
N PHE A 329 -19.84 6.53 18.25
CA PHE A 329 -18.74 7.31 18.83
C PHE A 329 -18.15 6.63 20.04
N GLN A 330 -16.83 6.71 20.14
CA GLN A 330 -16.05 6.34 21.31
C GLN A 330 -15.30 7.59 21.78
N LEU A 331 -15.20 7.76 23.09
CA LEU A 331 -14.52 8.91 23.69
C LEU A 331 -13.47 8.40 24.67
N TYR A 332 -12.27 8.98 24.60
CA TYR A 332 -11.15 8.65 25.45
C TYR A 332 -10.54 9.91 26.06
N ASN A 333 -10.02 9.79 27.28
CA ASN A 333 -9.14 10.78 27.89
C ASN A 333 -7.73 10.17 27.94
N LEU A 334 -6.86 10.56 27.01
CA LEU A 334 -5.54 9.96 26.83
C LEU A 334 -4.58 10.23 27.99
N GLY A 335 -4.87 11.23 28.82
CA GLY A 335 -4.14 11.48 30.07
C GLY A 335 -4.46 10.48 31.19
N LYS A 336 -5.55 9.70 31.05
CA LYS A 336 -5.96 8.64 31.99
C LYS A 336 -5.90 7.25 31.37
N ASP A 337 -6.17 7.16 30.07
CA ASP A 337 -6.19 5.94 29.30
C ASP A 337 -5.34 6.12 28.03
N PHE A 338 -4.03 5.91 28.21
CA PHE A 338 -3.02 6.12 27.16
C PHE A 338 -3.28 5.26 25.91
N ASN A 339 -3.95 4.10 26.05
CA ASN A 339 -4.08 3.08 25.00
C ASN A 339 -5.50 2.92 24.44
N GLN A 340 -6.42 3.85 24.70
CA GLN A 340 -7.83 3.75 24.26
C GLN A 340 -8.53 2.43 24.66
N THR A 341 -8.32 1.98 25.90
CA THR A 341 -8.91 0.75 26.44
C THR A 341 -10.31 0.94 27.01
N GLU A 342 -10.67 2.14 27.48
CA GLU A 342 -11.95 2.42 28.14
C GLU A 342 -12.74 3.50 27.38
N ASP A 343 -13.78 3.07 26.67
CA ASP A 343 -14.72 3.99 26.03
C ASP A 343 -15.64 4.63 27.07
N ILE A 344 -15.49 5.96 27.25
CA ILE A 344 -16.26 6.76 28.20
C ILE A 344 -17.32 7.66 27.55
N ALA A 345 -17.70 7.39 26.29
CA ALA A 345 -18.64 8.22 25.54
C ALA A 345 -20.02 8.29 26.20
N ALA A 346 -20.55 7.14 26.65
CA ALA A 346 -21.89 7.05 27.25
C ALA A 346 -21.99 7.82 28.58
N GLN A 347 -20.90 7.91 29.35
CA GLN A 347 -20.82 8.66 30.60
C GLN A 347 -20.58 10.16 30.36
N ASN A 348 -20.16 10.57 29.17
CA ASN A 348 -19.79 11.95 28.85
C ASN A 348 -20.48 12.51 27.58
N PRO A 349 -21.82 12.42 27.46
CA PRO A 349 -22.53 12.78 26.22
C PRO A 349 -22.36 14.25 25.83
N GLN A 350 -22.22 15.15 26.81
CA GLN A 350 -21.97 16.56 26.53
C GLN A 350 -20.57 16.79 25.93
N LYS A 351 -19.55 16.05 26.38
CA LYS A 351 -18.19 16.14 25.82
C LYS A 351 -18.14 15.55 24.41
N VAL A 352 -18.86 14.45 24.15
CA VAL A 352 -19.02 13.91 22.79
C VAL A 352 -19.61 14.96 21.86
N LYS A 353 -20.68 15.66 22.28
CA LYS A 353 -21.31 16.71 21.47
C LYS A 353 -20.34 17.87 21.19
N GLU A 354 -19.59 18.33 22.20
CA GLU A 354 -18.58 19.39 22.07
C GLU A 354 -17.47 18.98 21.09
N MET A 355 -16.87 17.81 21.29
CA MET A 355 -15.80 17.28 20.44
C MET A 355 -16.28 17.11 18.99
N ARG A 356 -17.50 16.61 18.78
CA ARG A 356 -18.08 16.46 17.43
C ARG A 356 -18.25 17.82 16.73
N GLN A 357 -18.66 18.86 17.45
CA GLN A 357 -18.75 20.21 16.89
C GLN A 357 -17.39 20.75 16.48
N LYS A 358 -16.35 20.54 17.30
CA LYS A 358 -14.97 20.91 16.95
C LYS A 358 -14.48 20.15 15.71
N PHE A 359 -14.78 18.86 15.63
CA PHE A 359 -14.43 18.04 14.46
C PHE A 359 -15.07 18.60 13.20
N LEU A 360 -16.37 18.92 13.23
CA LEU A 360 -17.08 19.52 12.10
C LEU A 360 -16.47 20.86 11.66
N ALA A 361 -16.01 21.67 12.62
CA ALA A 361 -15.34 22.94 12.32
C ALA A 361 -13.99 22.72 11.61
N GLU A 362 -13.16 21.80 12.11
CA GLU A 362 -11.87 21.44 11.48
C GLU A 362 -12.08 20.78 10.12
N ALA A 363 -13.02 19.83 10.01
CA ALA A 363 -13.38 19.17 8.77
C ALA A 363 -13.84 20.17 7.68
N LYS A 364 -14.62 21.19 8.06
CA LYS A 364 -15.01 22.27 7.14
C LYS A 364 -13.82 23.16 6.77
N LYS A 365 -12.99 23.53 7.76
CA LYS A 365 -11.82 24.38 7.56
C LYS A 365 -10.81 23.76 6.59
N TYR A 366 -10.61 22.45 6.70
CA TYR A 366 -9.63 21.69 5.91
C TYR A 366 -10.26 20.83 4.79
N GLN A 367 -11.49 21.16 4.39
CA GLN A 367 -12.14 20.59 3.20
C GLN A 367 -12.25 19.04 3.19
N VAL A 368 -12.49 18.45 4.36
CA VAL A 368 -12.70 17.00 4.54
C VAL A 368 -14.08 16.55 4.04
N LEU A 369 -15.03 17.48 3.90
CA LEU A 369 -16.41 17.19 3.51
C LEU A 369 -16.63 17.36 2.00
N PRO A 370 -17.47 16.51 1.36
CA PRO A 370 -18.14 15.34 1.94
C PRO A 370 -17.16 14.18 2.18
N MET A 371 -17.38 13.45 3.28
CA MET A 371 -16.63 12.23 3.55
C MET A 371 -17.10 11.10 2.64
N ASP A 372 -16.18 10.20 2.30
CA ASP A 372 -16.48 9.03 1.48
C ASP A 372 -15.72 7.81 2.00
N ALA A 373 -16.50 6.78 2.36
CA ALA A 373 -16.03 5.55 2.98
C ALA A 373 -15.73 4.43 1.98
N SER A 374 -15.83 4.70 0.67
CA SER A 374 -15.54 3.70 -0.34
C SER A 374 -14.04 3.39 -0.41
N VAL A 375 -13.70 2.10 -0.54
CA VAL A 375 -12.31 1.64 -0.63
C VAL A 375 -12.06 1.05 -2.00
N ALA A 376 -12.71 -0.08 -2.33
CA ALA A 376 -12.56 -0.72 -3.65
C ALA A 376 -12.88 0.24 -4.81
N ALA A 377 -13.98 1.00 -4.72
CA ALA A 377 -14.35 1.95 -5.76
C ALA A 377 -13.29 3.06 -5.97
N ARG A 378 -12.61 3.49 -4.90
CA ARG A 378 -11.51 4.47 -4.97
C ARG A 378 -10.24 3.92 -5.61
N ILE A 379 -9.94 2.63 -5.40
CA ILE A 379 -8.75 1.98 -5.97
C ILE A 379 -8.80 2.02 -7.50
N VAL A 380 -9.97 1.81 -8.07
CA VAL A 380 -10.19 1.78 -9.54
C VAL A 380 -10.87 3.04 -10.08
N ALA A 381 -11.06 4.05 -9.23
CA ALA A 381 -11.63 5.32 -9.66
C ALA A 381 -10.73 5.96 -10.72
N PRO A 382 -11.31 6.49 -11.81
CA PRO A 382 -10.52 7.11 -12.86
C PRO A 382 -9.76 8.31 -12.30
N ARG A 383 -8.43 8.27 -12.41
CA ARG A 383 -7.54 9.42 -12.18
C ARG A 383 -7.50 10.26 -13.46
N PRO A 384 -7.14 11.57 -13.38
CA PRO A 384 -6.79 12.34 -14.58
C PRO A 384 -5.78 11.55 -15.42
N ASN A 385 -6.17 11.20 -16.64
CA ASN A 385 -5.45 10.28 -17.50
C ASN A 385 -5.49 10.82 -18.94
N ILE A 386 -4.32 10.87 -19.59
CA ILE A 386 -4.15 11.36 -20.96
C ILE A 386 -4.84 10.47 -22.01
N THR A 387 -5.21 9.24 -21.65
CA THR A 387 -5.88 8.25 -22.49
C THR A 387 -7.38 8.08 -22.20
N ALA A 388 -7.94 8.88 -21.29
CA ALA A 388 -9.35 8.81 -20.92
C ALA A 388 -10.27 8.88 -22.16
N GLY A 389 -11.28 8.00 -22.20
CA GLY A 389 -12.24 7.91 -23.30
C GLY A 389 -11.74 7.19 -24.56
N ARG A 390 -10.45 6.84 -24.65
CA ARG A 390 -9.94 6.08 -25.80
C ARG A 390 -10.43 4.62 -25.78
N THR A 391 -10.84 4.17 -26.94
CA THR A 391 -11.21 2.77 -27.22
C THR A 391 -10.27 2.10 -28.20
N GLU A 392 -9.38 2.87 -28.87
CA GLU A 392 -8.39 2.36 -29.80
C GLU A 392 -7.00 2.97 -29.54
N PHE A 393 -6.01 2.08 -29.50
CA PHE A 393 -4.60 2.39 -29.28
C PHE A 393 -3.78 1.77 -30.38
N VAL A 394 -2.91 2.57 -31.01
CA VAL A 394 -2.06 2.15 -32.13
C VAL A 394 -0.62 2.48 -31.79
N TYR A 395 0.23 1.46 -31.89
CA TYR A 395 1.67 1.57 -31.68
C TYR A 395 2.38 1.09 -32.94
N THR A 396 3.24 1.92 -33.53
CA THR A 396 4.00 1.59 -34.75
C THR A 396 5.49 1.43 -34.49
N ARG A 397 5.90 1.55 -33.23
CA ARG A 397 7.28 1.42 -32.75
C ARG A 397 7.27 0.82 -31.34
N PRO A 398 8.36 0.15 -30.93
CA PRO A 398 8.57 -0.23 -29.55
C PRO A 398 8.46 0.98 -28.62
N MET A 399 7.89 0.75 -27.44
CA MET A 399 7.68 1.76 -26.40
C MET A 399 7.63 1.03 -25.06
N VAL A 400 8.54 1.35 -24.15
CA VAL A 400 8.69 0.68 -22.86
C VAL A 400 8.57 1.69 -21.72
N GLY A 401 8.21 1.21 -20.53
CA GLY A 401 8.11 2.02 -19.32
C GLY A 401 6.85 2.88 -19.24
N LEU A 402 5.79 2.58 -20.01
CA LEU A 402 4.53 3.32 -19.86
C LEU A 402 3.86 2.89 -18.55
N PRO A 403 3.56 3.83 -17.62
CA PRO A 403 2.88 3.49 -16.38
C PRO A 403 1.48 2.92 -16.61
N GLN A 404 1.05 1.99 -15.76
CA GLN A 404 -0.27 1.34 -15.86
C GLN A 404 -1.43 2.35 -15.96
N GLY A 405 -1.36 3.45 -15.21
CA GLY A 405 -2.37 4.50 -15.20
C GLY A 405 -2.57 5.21 -16.55
N ASP A 406 -1.56 5.20 -17.42
CA ASP A 406 -1.60 5.82 -18.76
C ASP A 406 -1.74 4.77 -19.89
N SER A 407 -1.86 3.50 -19.52
CA SER A 407 -1.94 2.37 -20.45
C SER A 407 -3.39 2.02 -20.84
N PRO A 408 -3.60 1.25 -21.93
CA PRO A 408 -4.90 0.65 -22.24
C PRO A 408 -5.41 -0.23 -21.08
N PHE A 409 -6.50 0.18 -20.43
CA PHE A 409 -7.11 -0.58 -19.35
C PHE A 409 -8.00 -1.72 -19.88
N LEU A 410 -7.52 -2.96 -19.77
CA LEU A 410 -8.20 -4.16 -20.30
C LEU A 410 -9.08 -4.91 -19.28
N LEU A 411 -8.93 -4.65 -17.98
CA LEU A 411 -9.69 -5.37 -16.96
C LEU A 411 -11.19 -5.11 -17.11
N ASN A 412 -11.99 -6.17 -16.90
CA ASN A 412 -13.45 -6.13 -16.96
C ASN A 412 -14.03 -5.58 -18.28
N ALA A 413 -13.34 -5.82 -19.40
CA ALA A 413 -13.73 -5.39 -20.74
C ALA A 413 -13.47 -6.47 -21.79
N SER A 414 -14.19 -6.40 -22.89
CA SER A 414 -13.82 -7.13 -24.11
C SER A 414 -12.70 -6.35 -24.82
N TYR A 415 -11.80 -7.05 -25.50
CA TYR A 415 -10.72 -6.40 -26.24
C TYR A 415 -10.17 -7.27 -27.35
N THR A 416 -9.62 -6.61 -28.36
CA THR A 416 -8.87 -7.27 -29.43
C THR A 416 -7.49 -6.63 -29.53
N ILE A 417 -6.44 -7.45 -29.53
CA ILE A 417 -5.05 -7.04 -29.71
C ILE A 417 -4.58 -7.64 -31.04
N THR A 418 -4.26 -6.79 -32.02
CA THR A 418 -3.81 -7.20 -33.35
C THR A 418 -2.39 -6.69 -33.60
N ALA A 419 -1.45 -7.61 -33.85
CA ALA A 419 -0.06 -7.32 -34.13
C ALA A 419 0.31 -7.71 -35.56
N ASP A 420 0.72 -6.72 -36.35
CA ASP A 420 1.32 -6.91 -37.67
C ASP A 420 2.85 -6.93 -37.51
N ILE A 421 3.46 -8.08 -37.78
CA ILE A 421 4.90 -8.29 -37.63
C ILE A 421 5.53 -8.84 -38.90
N THR A 422 6.85 -8.67 -39.04
CA THR A 422 7.64 -9.34 -40.07
C THR A 422 8.71 -10.20 -39.41
N VAL A 423 8.58 -11.51 -39.57
CA VAL A 423 9.50 -12.53 -39.07
C VAL A 423 10.69 -12.65 -40.03
N PRO A 424 11.94 -12.54 -39.56
CA PRO A 424 13.13 -12.68 -40.41
C PRO A 424 13.40 -14.14 -40.77
N GLN A 425 14.36 -14.38 -41.67
CA GLN A 425 14.67 -15.73 -42.18
C GLN A 425 15.06 -16.74 -41.09
N GLY A 426 15.65 -16.28 -39.99
CA GLY A 426 16.04 -17.14 -38.85
C GLY A 426 14.91 -17.45 -37.86
N GLY A 427 13.68 -17.03 -38.12
CA GLY A 427 12.58 -17.05 -37.14
C GLY A 427 12.64 -15.85 -36.20
N ALA A 428 11.69 -15.78 -35.26
CA ALA A 428 11.60 -14.67 -34.31
C ALA A 428 11.27 -15.14 -32.89
N GLU A 429 11.60 -14.29 -31.93
CA GLU A 429 11.37 -14.49 -30.51
C GLU A 429 11.16 -13.11 -29.87
N GLY A 430 10.55 -13.07 -28.68
CA GLY A 430 10.46 -11.84 -27.88
C GLY A 430 9.04 -11.30 -27.72
N MET A 431 8.93 -10.26 -26.90
CA MET A 431 7.66 -9.69 -26.44
C MET A 431 7.08 -8.69 -27.44
N ILE A 432 5.83 -8.90 -27.85
CA ILE A 432 5.08 -7.95 -28.69
C ILE A 432 4.42 -6.90 -27.80
N LEU A 433 3.78 -7.34 -26.71
CA LEU A 433 3.06 -6.51 -25.74
C LEU A 433 3.10 -7.19 -24.37
N THR A 434 3.47 -6.47 -23.31
CA THR A 434 3.28 -6.91 -21.92
C THR A 434 2.62 -5.83 -21.07
N SER A 435 1.87 -6.25 -20.06
CA SER A 435 1.39 -5.38 -19.00
C SER A 435 1.28 -6.16 -17.70
N GLY A 436 1.95 -5.68 -16.65
CA GLY A 436 2.14 -6.45 -15.42
C GLY A 436 3.37 -7.36 -15.52
N GLY A 437 3.44 -8.37 -14.66
CA GLY A 437 4.65 -9.20 -14.53
C GLY A 437 4.42 -10.48 -13.76
N ARG A 438 5.44 -10.91 -13.00
CA ARG A 438 5.47 -12.17 -12.22
C ARG A 438 4.28 -12.34 -11.28
N PHE A 439 3.77 -11.23 -10.74
CA PHE A 439 2.76 -11.24 -9.68
C PHE A 439 1.34 -10.97 -10.14
N ALA A 440 1.12 -10.41 -11.33
CA ALA A 440 -0.17 -10.28 -12.02
C ALA A 440 0.07 -9.57 -13.35
N GLY A 441 -0.55 -10.04 -14.44
CA GLY A 441 -0.34 -9.41 -15.75
C GLY A 441 -0.76 -10.26 -16.93
N TYR A 442 -0.47 -9.77 -18.12
CA TYR A 442 -0.62 -10.49 -19.38
C TYR A 442 0.51 -10.17 -20.35
N GLY A 443 0.79 -11.08 -21.29
CA GLY A 443 1.79 -10.88 -22.32
C GLY A 443 1.41 -11.55 -23.63
N PHE A 444 1.74 -10.89 -24.75
CA PHE A 444 1.66 -11.41 -26.12
C PHE A 444 3.09 -11.45 -26.69
N TYR A 445 3.61 -12.64 -26.98
CA TYR A 445 5.01 -12.82 -27.37
C TYR A 445 5.21 -13.97 -28.35
N LEU A 446 6.41 -14.03 -28.93
CA LEU A 446 6.90 -15.17 -29.66
C LEU A 446 7.81 -16.00 -28.76
N LEU A 447 7.51 -17.28 -28.58
CA LEU A 447 8.32 -18.24 -27.84
C LEU A 447 8.82 -19.31 -28.80
N LYS A 448 10.13 -19.37 -29.06
CA LYS A 448 10.71 -20.27 -30.08
C LYS A 448 9.97 -20.17 -31.42
N GLY A 449 9.63 -18.95 -31.85
CA GLY A 449 8.89 -18.69 -33.08
C GLY A 449 7.37 -18.84 -33.00
N LYS A 450 6.81 -19.42 -31.93
CA LYS A 450 5.37 -19.61 -31.79
C LYS A 450 4.68 -18.41 -31.15
N PRO A 451 3.53 -17.96 -31.66
CA PRO A 451 2.76 -16.91 -31.01
C PRO A 451 2.10 -17.42 -29.73
N VAL A 452 2.27 -16.68 -28.64
CA VAL A 452 1.74 -16.99 -27.32
C VAL A 452 1.04 -15.77 -26.74
N PHE A 453 -0.20 -15.93 -26.28
CA PHE A 453 -0.84 -14.99 -25.37
C PHE A 453 -0.98 -15.64 -24.00
N LEU A 454 -0.62 -14.95 -22.92
CA LEU A 454 -0.66 -15.49 -21.57
C LEU A 454 -1.31 -14.50 -20.60
N TRP A 455 -2.21 -15.01 -19.77
CA TRP A 455 -2.70 -14.34 -18.55
C TRP A 455 -2.05 -14.94 -17.32
N ASN A 456 -1.46 -14.10 -16.48
CA ASN A 456 -0.98 -14.45 -15.14
C ASN A 456 -2.02 -14.02 -14.08
N LEU A 457 -2.77 -14.99 -13.57
CA LEU A 457 -3.74 -14.81 -12.50
C LEU A 457 -3.04 -14.94 -11.14
N VAL A 458 -2.40 -13.84 -10.75
CA VAL A 458 -1.80 -13.61 -9.44
C VAL A 458 -0.77 -14.67 -8.99
N ASP A 459 0.01 -15.20 -9.93
CA ASP A 459 0.98 -16.29 -9.74
C ASP A 459 0.37 -17.64 -9.30
N LEU A 460 -0.96 -17.72 -9.16
CA LEU A 460 -1.67 -18.95 -8.82
C LEU A 460 -2.00 -19.78 -10.06
N LYS A 461 -2.29 -19.11 -11.18
CA LYS A 461 -2.66 -19.77 -12.44
C LYS A 461 -2.20 -18.94 -13.63
N ARG A 462 -1.50 -19.58 -14.56
CA ARG A 462 -1.16 -18.99 -15.86
C ARG A 462 -2.00 -19.66 -16.94
N ILE A 463 -2.81 -18.89 -17.65
CA ILE A 463 -3.63 -19.38 -18.77
C ILE A 463 -2.92 -18.97 -20.05
N LYS A 464 -2.57 -19.96 -20.87
CA LYS A 464 -1.70 -19.80 -22.03
C LYS A 464 -2.43 -20.25 -23.31
N TRP A 465 -2.52 -19.35 -24.26
CA TRP A 465 -2.90 -19.63 -25.64
C TRP A 465 -1.62 -19.68 -26.48
N GLU A 466 -1.40 -20.75 -27.23
CA GLU A 466 -0.19 -20.99 -28.01
C GLU A 466 -0.56 -21.47 -29.42
N GLY A 467 0.05 -20.86 -30.44
CA GLY A 467 -0.03 -21.35 -31.81
C GLY A 467 0.71 -22.69 -31.97
N PRO A 468 0.18 -23.63 -32.78
CA PRO A 468 0.73 -24.98 -32.85
C PRO A 468 2.16 -25.02 -33.41
N GLU A 469 2.48 -24.10 -34.32
CA GLU A 469 3.71 -24.07 -35.09
C GLU A 469 4.43 -22.72 -34.97
N ALA A 470 5.74 -22.74 -35.20
CA ALA A 470 6.51 -21.52 -35.33
C ALA A 470 6.11 -20.77 -36.61
N LEU A 471 6.08 -19.45 -36.55
CA LEU A 471 5.79 -18.61 -37.69
C LEU A 471 6.90 -18.75 -38.74
N THR A 472 6.52 -18.83 -40.00
CA THR A 472 7.46 -18.84 -41.12
C THR A 472 8.07 -17.45 -41.34
N PRO A 473 9.21 -17.33 -42.03
CA PRO A 473 9.70 -16.04 -42.46
C PRO A 473 8.67 -15.30 -43.33
N GLY A 474 8.44 -14.02 -43.06
CA GLY A 474 7.45 -13.22 -43.79
C GLY A 474 6.58 -12.35 -42.88
N GLN A 475 5.56 -11.74 -43.50
CA GLN A 475 4.59 -10.92 -42.79
C GLN A 475 3.49 -11.79 -42.20
N HIS A 476 3.15 -11.54 -40.94
CA HIS A 476 2.08 -12.22 -40.23
C HIS A 476 1.22 -11.21 -39.47
N THR A 477 -0.08 -11.53 -39.36
CA THR A 477 -1.01 -10.82 -38.48
C THR A 477 -1.42 -11.76 -37.35
N LEU A 478 -1.05 -11.41 -36.13
CA LEU A 478 -1.38 -12.15 -34.93
C LEU A 478 -2.50 -11.41 -34.19
N GLU A 479 -3.52 -12.12 -33.74
CA GLU A 479 -4.65 -11.50 -33.05
C GLU A 479 -5.00 -12.28 -31.79
N PHE A 480 -5.21 -11.57 -30.68
CA PHE A 480 -5.85 -12.11 -29.50
C PHE A 480 -7.16 -11.36 -29.26
N ASP A 481 -8.26 -12.10 -29.32
CA ASP A 481 -9.62 -11.58 -29.19
C ASP A 481 -10.24 -12.12 -27.90
N PHE A 482 -10.63 -11.23 -26.99
CA PHE A 482 -11.17 -11.58 -25.68
C PHE A 482 -12.56 -11.00 -25.51
N LYS A 483 -13.54 -11.88 -25.28
CA LYS A 483 -14.92 -11.50 -24.98
C LYS A 483 -15.19 -11.65 -23.48
N TYR A 484 -15.51 -10.54 -22.82
CA TYR A 484 -15.85 -10.51 -21.40
C TYR A 484 -17.36 -10.70 -21.18
N ASP A 485 -17.73 -11.56 -20.23
CA ASP A 485 -19.12 -11.93 -19.95
C ASP A 485 -19.67 -11.25 -18.67
N GLY A 486 -19.21 -10.03 -18.37
CA GLY A 486 -19.63 -9.25 -17.19
C GLY A 486 -20.12 -7.83 -17.51
N LEU A 487 -20.77 -7.21 -16.52
CA LEU A 487 -21.30 -5.84 -16.61
C LEU A 487 -20.23 -4.74 -16.56
N GLY A 488 -18.97 -5.10 -16.32
CA GLY A 488 -17.83 -4.19 -16.34
C GLY A 488 -17.76 -3.26 -15.13
N VAL A 489 -16.82 -2.32 -15.19
CA VAL A 489 -16.55 -1.36 -14.10
C VAL A 489 -17.69 -0.37 -13.84
N GLY A 490 -18.67 -0.27 -14.74
CA GLY A 490 -19.82 0.62 -14.57
C GLY A 490 -20.64 0.34 -13.32
N THR A 491 -20.64 -0.90 -12.81
CA THR A 491 -21.38 -1.27 -11.59
C THR A 491 -20.83 -0.59 -10.33
N LEU A 492 -19.57 -0.11 -10.37
CA LEU A 492 -18.91 0.54 -9.24
C LEU A 492 -19.46 1.92 -8.92
N ALA A 493 -20.05 2.61 -9.89
CA ALA A 493 -20.75 3.87 -9.65
C ALA A 493 -21.93 3.72 -8.66
N PHE A 494 -22.38 2.48 -8.47
CA PHE A 494 -23.45 2.09 -7.55
C PHE A 494 -22.92 1.25 -6.36
N ASN A 495 -21.61 1.33 -6.09
CA ASN A 495 -20.93 0.59 -5.02
C ASN A 495 -21.14 -0.94 -5.11
N ASN A 496 -21.21 -1.48 -6.33
CA ASN A 496 -21.56 -2.87 -6.58
C ASN A 496 -20.44 -3.59 -7.37
N MET A 497 -19.95 -4.70 -6.84
CA MET A 497 -18.83 -5.46 -7.42
C MET A 497 -19.26 -6.53 -8.44
N SER A 498 -20.56 -6.70 -8.72
CA SER A 498 -21.10 -7.79 -9.54
C SER A 498 -20.63 -7.79 -11.00
N GLY A 499 -20.18 -6.64 -11.50
CA GLY A 499 -19.66 -6.49 -12.85
C GLY A 499 -18.20 -6.88 -13.04
N LEU A 500 -17.46 -7.18 -11.96
CA LEU A 500 -16.01 -7.34 -11.98
C LEU A 500 -15.56 -8.81 -11.90
N GLY A 501 -14.38 -9.11 -12.45
CA GLY A 501 -13.72 -10.41 -12.35
C GLY A 501 -14.51 -11.57 -12.96
N ARG A 502 -15.46 -11.27 -13.85
CA ARG A 502 -16.38 -12.25 -14.46
C ARG A 502 -15.64 -13.11 -15.50
N PRO A 503 -16.25 -14.23 -15.94
CA PRO A 503 -15.67 -15.05 -16.99
C PRO A 503 -15.44 -14.28 -18.30
N GLY A 504 -14.61 -14.84 -19.16
CA GLY A 504 -14.49 -14.40 -20.54
C GLY A 504 -13.78 -15.44 -21.41
N THR A 505 -13.97 -15.35 -22.72
CA THR A 505 -13.41 -16.31 -23.68
C THR A 505 -12.38 -15.63 -24.57
N GLY A 506 -11.15 -16.14 -24.55
CA GLY A 506 -10.05 -15.70 -25.39
C GLY A 506 -9.86 -16.61 -26.60
N VAL A 507 -9.61 -16.01 -27.77
CA VAL A 507 -9.30 -16.68 -29.03
C VAL A 507 -8.00 -16.13 -29.58
N LEU A 508 -6.99 -16.98 -29.72
CA LEU A 508 -5.75 -16.66 -30.44
C LEU A 508 -5.94 -16.99 -31.92
N LYS A 509 -5.58 -16.06 -32.80
CA LYS A 509 -5.63 -16.22 -34.25
C LYS A 509 -4.28 -15.88 -34.88
N VAL A 510 -3.94 -16.60 -35.95
CA VAL A 510 -2.76 -16.37 -36.80
C VAL A 510 -3.24 -16.27 -38.24
N ASP A 511 -2.93 -15.14 -38.89
CA ASP A 511 -3.33 -14.85 -40.27
C ASP A 511 -4.84 -15.06 -40.52
N GLY A 512 -5.64 -14.60 -39.56
CA GLY A 512 -7.11 -14.68 -39.57
C GLY A 512 -7.69 -16.05 -39.17
N LYS A 513 -6.86 -17.08 -38.94
CA LYS A 513 -7.33 -18.41 -38.53
C LYS A 513 -7.23 -18.57 -37.01
N ALA A 514 -8.33 -18.97 -36.35
CA ALA A 514 -8.29 -19.33 -34.95
C ALA A 514 -7.43 -20.57 -34.72
N VAL A 515 -6.44 -20.46 -33.83
CA VAL A 515 -5.52 -21.56 -33.49
C VAL A 515 -5.80 -22.14 -32.12
N GLN A 516 -6.35 -21.35 -31.19
CA GLN A 516 -6.77 -21.85 -29.88
C GLN A 516 -7.85 -20.96 -29.26
N THR A 517 -8.81 -21.59 -28.57
CA THR A 517 -9.86 -20.93 -27.78
C THR A 517 -9.86 -21.48 -26.37
N ILE A 518 -9.87 -20.60 -25.37
CA ILE A 518 -9.93 -20.98 -23.95
C ILE A 518 -10.86 -20.01 -23.22
N THR A 519 -11.72 -20.53 -22.36
CA THR A 519 -12.54 -19.73 -21.45
C THR A 519 -11.83 -19.59 -20.10
N MET A 520 -11.67 -18.35 -19.64
CA MET A 520 -11.27 -18.01 -18.29
C MET A 520 -12.52 -18.00 -17.41
N GLU A 521 -12.59 -18.88 -16.41
CA GLU A 521 -13.71 -18.93 -15.46
C GLU A 521 -13.83 -17.66 -14.60
N LYS A 522 -12.69 -17.00 -14.34
CA LYS A 522 -12.60 -15.69 -13.68
C LYS A 522 -11.44 -14.89 -14.26
N THR A 523 -11.60 -13.58 -14.26
CA THR A 523 -10.57 -12.61 -14.65
C THR A 523 -10.10 -11.82 -13.42
N LEU A 524 -9.03 -11.04 -13.55
CA LEU A 524 -8.60 -10.14 -12.46
C LEU A 524 -9.55 -8.93 -12.36
N PRO A 525 -10.14 -8.67 -11.18
CA PRO A 525 -11.17 -7.64 -11.05
C PRO A 525 -10.65 -6.21 -10.89
N MET A 526 -9.47 -6.00 -10.28
CA MET A 526 -9.11 -4.69 -9.73
C MET A 526 -7.82 -4.11 -10.30
N ILE A 527 -6.70 -4.82 -10.15
CA ILE A 527 -5.38 -4.29 -10.47
C ILE A 527 -4.54 -5.33 -11.22
N LEU A 528 -3.66 -4.82 -12.09
CA LEU A 528 -2.44 -5.52 -12.47
C LEU A 528 -1.33 -5.15 -11.48
N GLN A 529 -0.17 -5.80 -11.58
CA GLN A 529 0.97 -5.44 -10.76
C GLN A 529 1.39 -3.98 -11.03
N TRP A 530 1.45 -3.13 -9.99
CA TRP A 530 1.53 -1.67 -10.13
C TRP A 530 2.96 -1.12 -10.27
N ASP A 531 3.97 -1.90 -9.90
CA ASP A 531 5.40 -1.60 -10.06
C ASP A 531 5.96 -2.21 -11.35
N GLU A 532 5.04 -2.62 -12.24
CA GLU A 532 5.31 -3.08 -13.60
C GLU A 532 4.88 -2.03 -14.62
N SER A 533 5.35 -2.18 -15.86
CA SER A 533 5.04 -1.30 -16.97
C SER A 533 4.11 -1.95 -17.99
N PHE A 534 3.55 -1.10 -18.84
CA PHE A 534 3.00 -1.50 -20.13
C PHE A 534 4.08 -1.29 -21.19
N ASP A 535 4.53 -2.37 -21.81
CA ASP A 535 5.61 -2.35 -22.79
C ASP A 535 5.18 -2.94 -24.13
N ILE A 536 5.66 -2.32 -25.21
CA ILE A 536 5.51 -2.73 -26.60
C ILE A 536 6.90 -3.06 -27.16
N GLY A 537 7.06 -4.27 -27.71
CA GLY A 537 8.29 -4.71 -28.37
C GLY A 537 9.41 -5.21 -27.41
N SER A 538 9.18 -5.21 -26.11
CA SER A 538 10.01 -5.87 -25.09
C SER A 538 9.19 -6.10 -23.84
N ASP A 539 9.60 -7.05 -22.99
CA ASP A 539 9.33 -7.01 -21.56
C ASP A 539 10.62 -6.51 -20.90
N THR A 540 10.56 -5.52 -20.02
CA THR A 540 11.75 -4.88 -19.43
C THR A 540 11.92 -5.09 -17.93
N LEU A 541 10.94 -5.69 -17.27
CA LEU A 541 10.89 -5.78 -15.81
C LEU A 541 10.85 -7.24 -15.33
N THR A 542 9.72 -7.76 -14.86
CA THR A 542 9.60 -9.18 -14.48
C THR A 542 8.72 -9.97 -15.43
N GLY A 543 9.12 -11.21 -15.73
CA GLY A 543 8.41 -12.00 -16.72
C GLY A 543 7.01 -12.37 -16.25
N VAL A 544 5.99 -12.16 -17.10
CA VAL A 544 4.63 -12.68 -16.85
C VAL A 544 4.62 -14.22 -16.74
N ASN A 545 5.60 -14.88 -17.36
CA ASN A 545 5.89 -16.30 -17.17
C ASN A 545 7.40 -16.57 -17.27
N ASP A 546 8.07 -16.57 -16.13
CA ASP A 546 9.51 -16.81 -15.99
C ASP A 546 10.02 -18.17 -16.50
N ALA A 547 9.13 -19.13 -16.73
CA ALA A 547 9.45 -20.42 -17.32
C ALA A 547 9.56 -20.37 -18.85
N ASP A 548 8.93 -19.38 -19.49
CA ASP A 548 8.96 -19.21 -20.94
C ASP A 548 10.14 -18.32 -21.37
N TYR A 549 10.45 -17.27 -20.62
CA TYR A 549 11.51 -16.31 -20.96
C TYR A 549 12.07 -15.58 -19.73
N LYS A 550 13.12 -14.77 -19.95
CA LYS A 550 13.68 -13.84 -18.95
C LYS A 550 13.74 -12.42 -19.52
N PRO A 551 13.34 -11.39 -18.77
CA PRO A 551 13.55 -10.00 -19.17
C PRO A 551 15.05 -9.60 -19.15
N PRO A 552 15.47 -8.64 -20.01
CA PRO A 552 14.67 -8.05 -21.07
C PRO A 552 14.40 -9.05 -22.20
N PHE A 553 13.17 -9.14 -22.67
CA PHE A 553 12.74 -10.08 -23.72
C PHE A 553 12.32 -9.33 -24.99
N ALA A 554 13.31 -8.72 -25.65
CA ALA A 554 13.10 -7.87 -26.81
C ALA A 554 12.64 -8.65 -28.05
N LEU A 555 11.68 -8.08 -28.79
CA LEU A 555 11.17 -8.65 -30.04
C LEU A 555 12.22 -8.61 -31.15
N THR A 556 12.54 -9.77 -31.73
CA THR A 556 13.46 -9.88 -32.87
C THR A 556 12.76 -9.77 -34.23
N ALA A 557 11.43 -9.98 -34.27
CA ALA A 557 10.61 -9.63 -35.42
C ALA A 557 10.50 -8.10 -35.55
N LYS A 558 10.37 -7.61 -36.79
CA LYS A 558 10.02 -6.22 -37.02
C LYS A 558 8.54 -6.00 -36.64
N LEU A 559 8.28 -5.18 -35.63
CA LEU A 559 6.94 -4.69 -35.33
C LEU A 559 6.54 -3.63 -36.37
N ASN A 560 5.54 -3.92 -37.21
CA ASN A 560 5.01 -2.93 -38.15
C ASN A 560 3.90 -2.10 -37.51
N LYS A 561 2.99 -2.75 -36.78
CA LYS A 561 1.87 -2.11 -36.09
C LYS A 561 1.32 -3.03 -35.00
N LEU A 562 0.95 -2.47 -33.86
CA LEU A 562 0.10 -3.08 -32.85
C LEU A 562 -1.15 -2.22 -32.69
N THR A 563 -2.32 -2.83 -32.73
CA THR A 563 -3.60 -2.16 -32.46
C THR A 563 -4.28 -2.85 -31.28
N ILE A 564 -4.73 -2.08 -30.30
CA ILE A 564 -5.52 -2.55 -29.18
C ILE A 564 -6.86 -1.84 -29.24
N LYS A 565 -7.94 -2.62 -29.38
CA LYS A 565 -9.32 -2.13 -29.31
C LYS A 565 -9.94 -2.62 -28.03
N VAL A 566 -10.54 -1.73 -27.26
CA VAL A 566 -11.19 -2.02 -25.98
C VAL A 566 -12.67 -1.70 -26.10
N ASP A 567 -13.49 -2.72 -25.92
CA ASP A 567 -14.94 -2.64 -25.90
C ASP A 567 -15.45 -2.85 -24.46
N ARG A 568 -15.82 -1.74 -23.82
CA ARG A 568 -16.21 -1.72 -22.41
C ARG A 568 -17.71 -1.98 -22.30
N PRO A 569 -18.16 -2.94 -21.47
CA PRO A 569 -19.57 -3.15 -21.19
C PRO A 569 -20.28 -1.83 -20.83
N GLN A 570 -21.45 -1.61 -21.42
CA GLN A 570 -22.33 -0.50 -21.10
C GLN A 570 -23.53 -1.03 -20.33
N LEU A 571 -23.84 -0.42 -19.18
CA LEU A 571 -25.01 -0.79 -18.40
C LEU A 571 -26.28 -0.42 -19.16
N SER A 572 -27.22 -1.36 -19.26
CA SER A 572 -28.55 -1.06 -19.81
C SER A 572 -29.37 -0.24 -18.80
N PRO A 573 -30.44 0.44 -19.25
CA PRO A 573 -31.36 1.11 -18.32
C PRO A 573 -31.96 0.16 -17.26
N ALA A 574 -32.12 -1.13 -17.60
CA ALA A 574 -32.58 -2.13 -16.65
C ALA A 574 -31.51 -2.48 -15.60
N ASP A 575 -30.23 -2.57 -16.01
CA ASP A 575 -29.12 -2.79 -15.08
C ASP A 575 -28.98 -1.62 -14.11
N ILE A 576 -29.03 -0.38 -14.62
CA ILE A 576 -28.98 0.84 -13.80
C ILE A 576 -30.10 0.82 -12.77
N LYS A 577 -31.35 0.59 -13.18
CA LYS A 577 -32.49 0.55 -12.26
C LYS A 577 -32.33 -0.53 -11.18
N LYS A 578 -31.77 -1.69 -11.54
CA LYS A 578 -31.50 -2.77 -10.58
C LYS A 578 -30.40 -2.38 -9.58
N LEU A 579 -29.34 -1.72 -10.05
CA LEU A 579 -28.23 -1.26 -9.22
C LEU A 579 -28.66 -0.13 -8.28
N GLU A 580 -29.46 0.82 -8.77
CA GLU A 580 -30.05 1.89 -7.96
C GLU A 580 -30.96 1.32 -6.86
N ALA A 581 -31.80 0.34 -7.18
CA ALA A 581 -32.65 -0.33 -6.19
C ALA A 581 -31.81 -1.05 -5.12
N ALA A 582 -30.78 -1.81 -5.52
CA ALA A 582 -29.90 -2.48 -4.58
C ALA A 582 -29.12 -1.50 -3.69
N MET A 583 -28.72 -0.36 -4.23
CA MET A 583 -28.04 0.69 -3.47
C MET A 583 -28.99 1.36 -2.46
N ALA A 584 -30.26 1.59 -2.83
CA ALA A 584 -31.28 2.13 -1.94
C ALA A 584 -31.62 1.16 -0.79
N GLU A 585 -31.80 -0.13 -1.08
CA GLU A 585 -32.04 -1.16 -0.05
C GLU A 585 -30.89 -1.23 0.96
N ALA A 586 -29.64 -1.15 0.48
CA ALA A 586 -28.46 -1.12 1.33
C ALA A 586 -28.39 0.15 2.22
N GLN A 587 -28.92 1.28 1.75
CA GLN A 587 -29.00 2.53 2.52
C GLN A 587 -30.06 2.47 3.61
N ASP A 588 -31.18 1.79 3.36
CA ASP A 588 -32.32 1.68 4.29
C ASP A 588 -32.11 0.62 5.39
N GLY A 589 -30.96 -0.07 5.40
CA GLY A 589 -30.61 -1.06 6.43
C GLY A 589 -31.43 -2.36 6.38
N THR A 590 -32.12 -2.61 5.27
CA THR A 590 -32.88 -3.85 5.07
C THR A 590 -31.94 -4.89 4.43
N PRO A 591 -31.78 -6.11 4.99
CA PRO A 591 -30.95 -7.13 4.37
C PRO A 591 -31.47 -7.45 2.96
N PRO A 592 -30.60 -7.67 1.95
CA PRO A 592 -31.04 -8.11 0.64
C PRO A 592 -31.81 -9.43 0.79
N THR A 593 -33.09 -9.45 0.44
CA THR A 593 -33.85 -10.69 0.35
C THR A 593 -33.29 -11.47 -0.84
N GLY A 594 -32.56 -12.55 -0.55
CA GLY A 594 -31.95 -13.40 -1.57
C GLY A 594 -32.98 -13.97 -2.54
N ASN A 595 -32.61 -13.97 -3.82
CA ASN A 595 -33.13 -14.87 -4.85
C ASN A 595 -31.95 -15.47 -5.60
#